data_AF-A0A1Q8SRH4-F1
#
_entry.id   AF-A0A1Q8SRH4-F1
#
_cell.length_a   1.000
_cell.length_b   1.000
_cell.length_c   1.000
_cell.angle_alpha   90.00
_cell.angle_beta   90.00
_cell.angle_gamma   90.00
#
_symmetry.space_group_name_H-M   'P 1'
#
loop_
_entity.id
_entity.type
_entity.pdbx_description
1 polymer ?
#
loop_
_entity_poly.entity_id
_entity_poly.type
_entity_poly.pdbx_seq_one_letter_code
_entity_poly.pdbx_strand_id
1 'polypeptide(L)'
;MLSVLMFLLIFVGVAISVYQVYDIYYAQNFEDDERQTHRDSPLGQLSRQAEQYAATGESQSFLDLVSRLFGARFDQGLVLSAASRPNASQYLAALLRRQRQIVSNGRVRVRHPLSWKTNPPTSDSRPVLLSLVLINCLVVMFFGGLSLYTIAYQLSVESLAWMNSEWVLMLLIYVVIAITHGISRLDAYLHDLYLIGTLSRPTI
;
A
#
# COMPACT_ATOMS: atom_id res chain seq x y z
N MET A 1 37.87 -3.01 10.71
CA MET A 1 36.97 -3.81 9.84
C MET A 1 35.51 -3.67 10.23
N LEU A 2 35.15 -3.68 11.53
CA LEU A 2 33.76 -3.48 11.98
C LEU A 2 33.18 -2.12 11.54
N SER A 3 33.89 -1.00 11.70
CA SER A 3 33.39 0.33 11.30
C SER A 3 33.17 0.47 9.80
N VAL A 4 34.06 -0.07 8.96
CA VAL A 4 33.87 -0.08 7.49
C VAL A 4 32.62 -0.87 7.10
N LEU A 5 32.37 -2.01 7.77
CA LEU A 5 31.15 -2.78 7.57
C LEU A 5 29.90 -2.00 8.00
N MET A 6 29.96 -1.28 9.13
CA MET A 6 28.84 -0.45 9.60
C MET A 6 28.52 0.68 8.61
N PHE A 7 29.53 1.37 8.08
CA PHE A 7 29.31 2.39 7.05
C PHE A 7 28.70 1.81 5.77
N LEU A 8 29.13 0.61 5.36
CA LEU A 8 28.54 -0.08 4.23
C LEU A 8 27.06 -0.44 4.49
N LEU A 9 26.73 -0.93 5.68
CA LEU A 9 25.34 -1.25 6.06
C LEU A 9 24.47 0.01 6.16
N ILE A 10 25.00 1.12 6.68
CA ILE A 10 24.34 2.43 6.67
C ILE A 10 24.06 2.86 5.23
N PHE A 11 25.05 2.78 4.34
CA PHE A 11 24.88 3.13 2.93
C PHE A 11 23.83 2.26 2.25
N VAL A 12 23.85 0.95 2.48
CA VAL A 12 22.82 0.01 1.99
C VAL A 12 21.45 0.38 2.54
N GLY A 13 21.34 0.72 3.83
CA GLY A 13 20.09 1.18 4.44
C GLY A 13 19.54 2.44 3.77
N VAL A 14 20.40 3.43 3.51
CA VAL A 14 20.02 4.65 2.78
C VAL A 14 19.53 4.30 1.37
N ALA A 15 20.24 3.45 0.63
CA ALA A 15 19.82 3.02 -0.70
C ALA A 15 18.47 2.30 -0.68
N ILE A 16 18.24 1.41 0.29
CA ILE A 16 16.95 0.73 0.50
C ILE A 16 15.85 1.74 0.78
N SER A 17 16.09 2.75 1.63
CA SER A 17 15.08 3.78 1.94
C SER A 17 14.69 4.59 0.71
N VAL A 18 15.66 4.97 -0.13
CA VAL A 18 15.38 5.67 -1.39
C VAL A 18 14.59 4.78 -2.34
N TYR A 19 14.97 3.51 -2.45
CA TYR A 19 14.24 2.53 -3.25
C TYR A 19 12.80 2.34 -2.75
N GLN A 20 12.57 2.29 -1.43
CA GLN A 20 11.22 2.19 -0.87
C GLN A 20 10.34 3.39 -1.27
N VAL A 21 10.87 4.61 -1.23
CA VAL A 21 10.11 5.79 -1.70
C VAL A 21 9.76 5.63 -3.17
N TYR A 22 10.72 5.23 -4.00
CA TYR A 22 10.49 5.01 -5.42
C TYR A 22 9.41 3.94 -5.67
N ASP A 23 9.52 2.79 -5.01
CA ASP A 23 8.58 1.68 -5.12
C ASP A 23 7.16 2.09 -4.68
N ILE A 24 7.03 2.77 -3.54
CA ILE A 24 5.74 3.26 -3.03
C ILE A 24 5.14 4.31 -3.98
N TYR A 25 5.96 5.26 -4.45
CA TYR A 25 5.50 6.30 -5.36
C TYR A 25 5.08 5.70 -6.71
N TYR A 26 5.83 4.73 -7.22
CA TYR A 26 5.52 4.03 -8.45
C TYR A 26 4.22 3.22 -8.31
N ALA A 27 4.09 2.43 -7.25
CA ALA A 27 2.88 1.65 -6.96
C ALA A 27 1.64 2.54 -6.80
N GLN A 28 1.77 3.77 -6.26
CA GLN A 28 0.64 4.66 -6.10
C GLN A 28 0.19 5.34 -7.40
N ASN A 29 1.12 5.66 -8.31
CA ASN A 29 0.85 6.48 -9.50
C ASN A 29 0.79 5.70 -10.81
N PHE A 30 1.46 4.53 -10.88
CA PHE A 30 1.65 3.75 -12.11
C PHE A 30 1.18 2.29 -11.99
N GLU A 31 0.32 1.96 -11.02
CA GLU A 31 -0.35 0.64 -10.90
C GLU A 31 -1.21 0.29 -12.15
N ASP A 32 -1.36 1.23 -13.08
CA ASP A 32 -2.07 1.09 -14.36
C ASP A 32 -1.20 0.41 -15.43
N ASP A 33 0.13 0.57 -15.42
CA ASP A 33 1.02 0.05 -16.47
C ASP A 33 1.34 -1.44 -16.31
N GLU A 34 1.41 -1.97 -15.09
CA GLU A 34 1.58 -3.41 -14.85
C GLU A 34 0.32 -4.23 -15.23
N ARG A 35 -0.82 -3.58 -15.47
CA ARG A 35 -2.11 -4.23 -15.81
C ARG A 35 -2.10 -4.92 -17.16
N GLN A 36 -1.26 -4.49 -18.10
CA GLN A 36 -1.14 -5.17 -19.40
C GLN A 36 -0.45 -6.54 -19.28
N THR A 37 0.44 -6.71 -18.30
CA THR A 37 1.28 -7.91 -18.16
C THR A 37 0.52 -9.10 -17.56
N HIS A 38 -0.56 -8.86 -16.80
CA HIS A 38 -1.34 -9.89 -16.11
C HIS A 38 -2.75 -10.11 -16.68
N ARG A 39 -2.88 -10.07 -18.01
CA ARG A 39 -4.15 -10.29 -18.71
C ARG A 39 -4.79 -11.65 -18.41
N ASP A 40 -3.97 -12.68 -18.15
CA ASP A 40 -4.45 -14.05 -17.89
C ASP A 40 -4.64 -14.37 -16.40
N SER A 41 -4.35 -13.40 -15.52
CA SER A 41 -4.68 -13.54 -14.10
C SER A 41 -6.19 -13.51 -13.88
N PRO A 42 -6.70 -14.06 -12.75
CA PRO A 42 -8.12 -13.96 -12.38
C PRO A 42 -8.64 -12.52 -12.38
N LEU A 43 -7.80 -11.55 -12.03
CA LEU A 43 -8.10 -10.13 -12.09
C LEU A 43 -8.22 -9.62 -13.53
N GLY A 44 -7.30 -10.03 -14.42
CA GLY A 44 -7.30 -9.63 -15.83
C GLY A 44 -8.48 -10.21 -16.63
N GLN A 45 -8.98 -11.38 -16.23
CA GLN A 45 -10.22 -11.95 -16.76
C GLN A 45 -11.45 -11.19 -16.24
N LEU A 46 -11.49 -10.88 -14.95
CA LEU A 46 -12.54 -10.04 -14.34
C LEU A 46 -12.61 -8.65 -14.95
N SER A 47 -11.47 -7.99 -15.16
CA SER A 47 -11.43 -6.64 -15.72
C SER A 47 -11.91 -6.62 -17.18
N ARG A 48 -11.50 -7.60 -17.99
CA ARG A 48 -11.97 -7.74 -19.38
C ARG A 48 -13.49 -7.95 -19.44
N GLN A 49 -14.03 -8.82 -18.60
CA GLN A 49 -15.47 -9.04 -18.58
C GLN A 49 -16.24 -7.86 -18.00
N ALA A 50 -15.67 -7.11 -17.05
CA ALA A 50 -16.25 -5.86 -16.57
C ALA A 50 -16.29 -4.78 -17.65
N GLU A 51 -15.23 -4.65 -18.46
CA GLU A 51 -15.20 -3.75 -19.62
C GLU A 51 -16.24 -4.16 -20.68
N GLN A 52 -16.37 -5.46 -20.95
CA GLN A 52 -17.41 -5.99 -21.83
C GLN A 52 -18.82 -5.72 -21.29
N TYR A 53 -19.03 -5.91 -19.99
CA TYR A 53 -20.30 -5.59 -19.32
C TYR A 53 -20.62 -4.09 -19.42
N ALA A 54 -19.64 -3.22 -19.19
CA ALA A 54 -19.83 -1.77 -19.34
C ALA A 54 -20.17 -1.35 -20.78
N ALA A 55 -19.64 -2.06 -21.79
CA ALA A 55 -19.88 -1.77 -23.20
C ALA A 55 -21.18 -2.39 -23.76
N THR A 56 -21.58 -3.58 -23.29
CA THR A 56 -22.66 -4.39 -23.89
C THR A 56 -23.87 -4.59 -22.97
N GLY A 57 -23.70 -4.40 -21.66
CA GLY A 57 -24.73 -4.70 -20.66
C GLY A 57 -24.94 -6.19 -20.38
N GLU A 58 -24.22 -7.09 -21.05
CA GLU A 58 -24.35 -8.54 -20.82
C GLU A 58 -23.69 -8.96 -19.50
N SER A 59 -24.49 -9.35 -18.51
CA SER A 59 -24.04 -9.68 -17.15
C SER A 59 -23.83 -11.17 -16.89
N GLN A 60 -24.32 -12.07 -17.75
CA GLN A 60 -24.33 -13.51 -17.44
C GLN A 60 -22.92 -14.12 -17.34
N SER A 61 -22.07 -13.88 -18.35
CA SER A 61 -20.69 -14.40 -18.37
C SER A 61 -19.83 -13.81 -17.24
N PHE A 62 -20.09 -12.56 -16.87
CA PHE A 62 -19.46 -11.86 -15.76
C PHE A 62 -19.90 -12.44 -14.41
N LEU A 63 -21.20 -12.61 -14.19
CA LEU A 63 -21.75 -13.14 -12.94
C LEU A 63 -21.31 -14.59 -12.68
N ASP A 64 -21.19 -15.40 -13.73
CA ASP A 64 -20.62 -16.75 -13.63
C ASP A 64 -19.17 -16.71 -13.14
N LEU A 65 -18.34 -15.81 -13.68
CA LEU A 65 -16.94 -15.67 -13.27
C LEU A 65 -16.83 -15.12 -11.85
N VAL A 66 -17.67 -14.15 -11.47
CA VAL A 66 -17.77 -13.61 -10.11
C VAL A 66 -18.16 -14.70 -9.11
N SER A 67 -19.14 -15.55 -9.45
CA SER A 67 -19.58 -16.64 -8.57
C SER A 67 -18.47 -17.66 -8.30
N ARG A 68 -17.61 -17.93 -9.30
CA ARG A 68 -16.45 -18.82 -9.17
C ARG A 68 -15.34 -18.23 -8.32
N LEU A 69 -15.05 -16.93 -8.48
CA LEU A 69 -13.92 -16.29 -7.79
C LEU A 69 -14.22 -15.83 -6.37
N PHE A 70 -15.44 -15.32 -6.13
CA PHE A 70 -15.84 -14.78 -4.83
C PHE A 70 -16.71 -15.75 -4.02
N GLY A 71 -17.29 -16.76 -4.67
CA GLY A 71 -18.19 -17.73 -4.06
C GLY A 71 -19.64 -17.23 -3.96
N ALA A 72 -20.58 -18.17 -3.82
CA ALA A 72 -22.03 -17.91 -3.86
C ALA A 72 -22.58 -17.04 -2.71
N ARG A 73 -21.78 -16.79 -1.67
CA ARG A 73 -22.19 -15.98 -0.50
C ARG A 73 -21.73 -14.52 -0.57
N PHE A 74 -20.95 -14.17 -1.59
CA PHE A 74 -20.51 -12.80 -1.80
C PHE A 74 -21.60 -11.97 -2.48
N ASP A 75 -21.70 -10.71 -2.09
CA ASP A 75 -22.70 -9.79 -2.63
C ASP A 75 -22.32 -9.39 -4.06
N GLN A 76 -23.00 -10.00 -5.04
CA GLN A 76 -22.77 -9.78 -6.46
C GLN A 76 -23.09 -8.34 -6.89
N GLY A 77 -23.97 -7.63 -6.15
CA GLY A 77 -24.30 -6.23 -6.40
C GLY A 77 -23.10 -5.30 -6.21
N LEU A 78 -22.22 -5.60 -5.25
CA LEU A 78 -20.97 -4.85 -5.04
C LEU A 78 -19.96 -5.04 -6.17
N VAL A 79 -19.98 -6.21 -6.82
CA VAL A 79 -19.07 -6.51 -7.92
C VAL A 79 -19.56 -5.87 -9.22
N LEU A 80 -20.87 -5.89 -9.46
CA LEU A 80 -21.50 -5.16 -10.56
C LEU A 80 -21.31 -3.64 -10.44
N SER A 81 -21.47 -3.09 -9.23
CA SER A 81 -21.24 -1.66 -9.01
C SER A 81 -19.77 -1.27 -9.23
N ALA A 82 -18.83 -2.13 -8.84
CA ALA A 82 -17.41 -1.98 -9.15
C ALA A 82 -17.14 -2.02 -10.67
N ALA A 83 -17.77 -2.94 -11.39
CA ALA A 83 -17.64 -3.07 -12.84
C ALA A 83 -18.16 -1.85 -13.61
N SER A 84 -19.17 -1.16 -13.08
CA SER A 84 -19.74 0.04 -13.71
C SER A 84 -18.95 1.33 -13.46
N ARG A 85 -17.89 1.32 -12.63
CA ARG A 85 -17.10 2.53 -12.34
C ARG A 85 -15.94 2.72 -13.33
N PRO A 86 -15.54 3.98 -13.59
CA PRO A 86 -14.26 4.24 -14.23
C PRO A 86 -13.15 3.61 -13.37
N ASN A 87 -12.18 2.93 -14.00
CA ASN A 87 -11.13 2.15 -13.34
C ASN A 87 -11.63 0.93 -12.55
N ALA A 88 -12.63 0.20 -13.08
CA ALA A 88 -13.21 -1.01 -12.50
C ALA A 88 -12.18 -2.03 -11.97
N SER A 89 -11.03 -2.15 -12.63
CA SER A 89 -9.93 -3.04 -12.23
C SER A 89 -9.41 -2.76 -10.80
N GLN A 90 -9.29 -1.50 -10.38
CA GLN A 90 -8.82 -1.12 -9.03
C GLN A 90 -9.82 -1.58 -7.96
N TYR A 91 -11.11 -1.35 -8.21
CA TYR A 91 -12.18 -1.77 -7.31
C TYR A 91 -12.28 -3.29 -7.22
N LEU A 92 -12.20 -3.99 -8.36
CA LEU A 92 -12.22 -5.45 -8.42
C LEU A 92 -10.99 -6.06 -7.73
N ALA A 93 -9.81 -5.44 -7.84
CA ALA A 93 -8.60 -5.86 -7.14
C ALA A 93 -8.75 -5.73 -5.63
N ALA A 94 -9.24 -4.59 -5.15
CA ALA A 94 -9.50 -4.38 -3.73
C ALA A 94 -10.50 -5.42 -3.19
N LEU A 95 -11.58 -5.70 -3.93
CA LEU A 95 -12.55 -6.73 -3.58
C LEU A 95 -11.93 -8.12 -3.52
N LEU A 96 -11.13 -8.53 -4.52
CA LEU A 96 -10.45 -9.83 -4.54
C LEU A 96 -9.46 -10.00 -3.38
N ARG A 97 -8.65 -8.97 -3.10
CA ARG A 97 -7.67 -8.96 -2.00
C ARG A 97 -8.35 -9.06 -0.64
N ARG A 98 -9.56 -8.51 -0.49
CA ARG A 98 -10.26 -8.38 0.81
C ARG A 98 -11.55 -9.19 0.93
N GLN A 99 -11.85 -10.09 0.00
CA GLN A 99 -13.10 -10.86 -0.06
C GLN A 99 -13.51 -11.51 1.28
N ARG A 100 -12.56 -12.02 2.08
CA ARG A 100 -12.83 -12.69 3.36
C ARG A 100 -13.12 -11.73 4.52
N GLN A 101 -12.81 -10.45 4.36
CA GLN A 101 -12.94 -9.42 5.39
C GLN A 101 -14.18 -8.52 5.16
N ILE A 102 -14.83 -8.65 4.01
CA ILE A 102 -16.02 -7.87 3.66
C ILE A 102 -17.27 -8.58 4.20
N VAL A 103 -18.08 -7.85 4.98
CA VAL A 103 -19.40 -8.30 5.40
C VAL A 103 -20.44 -7.33 4.83
N SER A 104 -21.23 -7.78 3.86
CA SER A 104 -22.34 -7.01 3.29
C SER A 104 -23.66 -7.44 3.95
N ASN A 105 -24.13 -6.66 4.93
CA ASN A 105 -25.47 -6.79 5.52
C ASN A 105 -26.23 -5.47 5.29
N GLY A 106 -26.39 -5.06 4.02
CA GLY A 106 -27.04 -3.79 3.63
C GLY A 106 -26.23 -2.51 3.86
N ARG A 107 -25.12 -2.58 4.62
CA ARG A 107 -24.02 -1.60 4.66
C ARG A 107 -22.70 -2.36 4.65
N VAL A 108 -21.75 -1.94 3.83
CA VAL A 108 -20.41 -2.54 3.80
C VAL A 108 -19.71 -2.28 5.12
N ARG A 109 -19.41 -3.37 5.86
CA ARG A 109 -18.56 -3.33 7.05
C ARG A 109 -17.33 -4.19 6.81
N VAL A 110 -16.19 -3.69 7.31
CA VAL A 110 -14.91 -4.38 7.20
C VAL A 110 -14.62 -5.06 8.53
N ARG A 111 -14.33 -6.36 8.50
CA ARG A 111 -13.87 -7.12 9.66
C ARG A 111 -12.34 -7.11 9.71
N HIS A 112 -11.80 -6.46 10.74
CA HIS A 112 -10.38 -6.42 11.05
C HIS A 112 -9.91 -7.70 11.76
N PRO A 113 -8.59 -7.99 11.79
CA PRO A 113 -8.04 -8.93 12.77
C PRO A 113 -8.51 -8.52 14.18
N LEU A 114 -8.80 -9.50 15.05
CA LEU A 114 -9.55 -9.39 16.32
C LEU A 114 -11.09 -9.23 16.20
N SER A 115 -11.68 -9.43 15.02
CA SER A 115 -13.15 -9.38 14.83
C SER A 115 -13.79 -8.01 15.07
N TRP A 116 -13.00 -6.94 15.18
CA TRP A 116 -13.53 -5.58 15.16
C TRP A 116 -14.13 -5.26 13.81
N LYS A 117 -15.32 -4.66 13.84
CA LYS A 117 -16.04 -4.21 12.65
C LYS A 117 -15.97 -2.70 12.61
N THR A 118 -15.33 -2.13 11.60
CA THR A 118 -15.35 -0.67 11.40
C THR A 118 -16.02 -0.32 10.08
N ASN A 119 -16.46 0.93 9.99
CA ASN A 119 -16.85 1.51 8.72
C ASN A 119 -15.58 1.77 7.89
N PRO A 120 -15.66 1.70 6.55
CA PRO A 120 -14.54 2.04 5.68
C PRO A 120 -14.17 3.52 5.79
N PRO A 121 -12.89 3.89 5.63
CA PRO A 121 -12.43 5.27 5.75
C PRO A 121 -13.15 6.20 4.76
N THR A 122 -13.42 7.42 5.21
CA THR A 122 -14.16 8.43 4.43
C THR A 122 -13.29 9.30 3.54
N SER A 123 -12.02 9.48 3.91
CA SER A 123 -11.02 10.25 3.20
C SER A 123 -9.94 9.35 2.63
N ASP A 124 -9.36 9.77 1.51
CA ASP A 124 -8.12 9.19 1.01
C ASP A 124 -6.97 9.62 1.93
N SER A 125 -6.24 8.65 2.49
CA SER A 125 -5.10 8.89 3.37
C SER A 125 -3.77 8.88 2.61
N ARG A 126 -3.76 8.50 1.32
CA ARG A 126 -2.55 8.36 0.49
C ARG A 126 -1.62 9.58 0.54
N PRO A 127 -2.09 10.84 0.42
CA PRO A 127 -1.20 12.00 0.45
C PRO A 127 -0.47 12.16 1.79
N VAL A 128 -1.15 11.83 2.90
CA VAL A 128 -0.58 11.92 4.25
C VAL A 128 0.45 10.81 4.46
N LEU A 129 0.14 9.58 4.05
CA LEU A 129 1.07 8.46 4.16
C LEU A 129 2.28 8.63 3.25
N LEU A 130 2.10 9.12 2.02
CA LEU A 130 3.21 9.44 1.12
C LEU A 130 4.11 10.54 1.71
N SER A 131 3.53 11.58 2.32
CA SER A 131 4.31 12.62 3.02
C SER A 131 5.12 12.01 4.17
N LEU A 132 4.53 11.10 4.94
CA LEU A 132 5.21 10.42 6.05
C LEU A 132 6.38 9.54 5.56
N VAL A 133 6.18 8.83 4.44
CA VAL A 133 7.23 8.03 3.76
C VAL A 133 8.39 8.93 3.29
N LEU A 134 8.08 10.10 2.70
CA LEU A 134 9.08 11.08 2.29
C LEU A 134 9.87 11.64 3.48
N ILE A 135 9.19 11.99 4.57
CA ILE A 135 9.82 12.47 5.80
C ILE A 135 10.76 11.41 6.38
N ASN A 136 10.32 10.15 6.44
CA ASN A 136 11.17 9.05 6.91
C ASN A 136 12.42 8.87 6.04
N CYS A 137 12.29 9.02 4.72
CA CYS A 137 13.44 8.97 3.82
C CYS A 137 14.42 10.12 4.06
N LEU A 138 13.92 11.34 4.28
CA LEU A 138 14.76 12.49 4.66
C LEU A 138 15.50 12.24 5.97
N VAL A 139 14.84 11.62 6.96
CA VAL A 139 15.46 11.25 8.24
C VAL A 139 16.57 10.21 8.05
N VAL A 140 16.34 9.19 7.20
CA VAL A 140 17.38 8.19 6.89
C VAL A 140 18.57 8.82 6.18
N MET A 141 18.34 9.69 5.19
CA MET A 141 19.41 10.42 4.51
C MET A 141 20.20 11.32 5.47
N PHE A 142 19.50 11.98 6.40
CA PHE A 142 20.12 12.77 7.45
C PHE A 142 21.04 11.91 8.34
N PHE A 143 20.59 10.76 8.83
CA PHE A 143 21.43 9.85 9.61
C PHE A 143 22.60 9.29 8.81
N GLY A 144 22.40 8.98 7.53
CA GLY A 144 23.47 8.58 6.62
C GLY A 144 24.54 9.66 6.50
N GLY A 145 24.16 10.90 6.22
CA GLY A 145 25.09 12.03 6.14
C GLY A 145 25.79 12.33 7.47
N LEU A 146 25.05 12.24 8.58
CA LEU A 146 25.58 12.42 9.93
C LEU A 146 26.65 11.37 10.28
N SER A 147 26.48 10.13 9.81
CA SER A 147 27.47 9.07 10.02
C SER A 147 28.82 9.42 9.38
N LEU A 148 28.83 10.08 8.22
CA LEU A 148 30.05 10.52 7.55
C LEU A 148 30.63 11.77 8.20
N TYR A 149 29.77 12.71 8.60
CA TYR A 149 30.18 13.94 9.25
C TYR A 149 30.95 13.69 10.56
N THR A 150 30.46 12.74 11.36
CA THR A 150 31.03 12.41 12.68
C THR A 150 32.38 11.69 12.62
N ILE A 151 32.80 11.22 11.44
CA ILE A 151 34.17 10.72 11.20
C ILE A 151 35.17 11.87 11.29
N ALA A 152 34.86 13.02 10.68
CA ALA A 152 35.73 14.18 10.64
C ALA A 152 35.51 15.13 11.83
N TYR A 153 34.27 15.22 12.32
CA TYR A 153 33.86 16.17 13.35
C TYR A 153 33.05 15.47 14.44
N GLN A 154 33.75 14.96 15.45
CA GLN A 154 33.11 14.33 16.59
C GLN A 154 32.37 15.38 17.44
N LEU A 155 31.14 15.05 17.82
CA LEU A 155 30.33 15.88 18.71
C LEU A 155 30.76 15.65 20.16
N SER A 156 31.31 16.68 20.79
CA SER A 156 31.80 16.63 22.18
C SER A 156 30.72 16.85 23.24
N VAL A 157 29.49 17.17 22.83
CA VAL A 157 28.35 17.39 23.73
C VAL A 157 27.81 16.04 24.19
N GLU A 158 27.85 15.78 25.51
CA GLU A 158 27.47 14.47 26.09
C GLU A 158 26.07 13.99 25.68
N SER A 159 25.08 14.89 25.60
CA SER A 159 23.71 14.54 25.20
C SER A 159 23.57 14.16 23.72
N LEU A 160 24.53 14.54 22.87
CA LEU A 160 24.59 14.19 21.45
C LEU A 160 25.66 13.13 21.16
N ALA A 161 26.34 12.59 22.17
CA ALA A 161 27.45 11.64 21.97
C ALA A 161 27.00 10.36 21.23
N TRP A 162 25.72 9.99 21.33
CA TRP A 162 25.14 8.86 20.58
C TRP A 162 25.20 9.04 19.06
N MET A 163 25.24 10.29 18.55
CA MET A 163 25.34 10.59 17.12
C MET A 163 26.69 10.21 16.53
N ASN A 164 27.73 10.09 17.38
CA ASN A 164 29.04 9.58 16.94
C ASN A 164 29.08 8.05 16.83
N SER A 165 28.04 7.34 17.30
CA SER A 165 28.00 5.89 17.29
C SER A 165 27.41 5.37 15.97
N GLU A 166 28.28 4.82 15.14
CA GLU A 166 27.95 4.15 13.87
C GLU A 166 26.85 3.08 14.06
N TRP A 167 26.94 2.31 15.14
CA TRP A 167 25.96 1.28 15.48
C TRP A 167 24.57 1.86 15.76
N VAL A 168 24.50 2.93 16.56
CA VAL A 168 23.22 3.56 16.91
C VAL A 168 22.58 4.18 15.67
N LEU A 169 23.37 4.87 14.84
CA LEU A 169 22.88 5.44 13.59
C LEU A 169 22.37 4.37 12.63
N MET A 170 23.11 3.27 12.47
CA MET A 170 22.67 2.13 11.68
C MET A 170 21.33 1.60 12.20
N LEU A 171 21.22 1.30 13.49
CA LEU A 171 19.99 0.76 14.07
C LEU A 171 18.80 1.70 13.85
N LEU A 172 18.97 3.01 14.04
CA LEU A 172 17.92 4.00 13.78
C LEU A 172 17.48 4.00 12.32
N ILE A 173 18.41 3.91 11.37
CA ILE A 173 18.10 3.80 9.94
C ILE A 173 17.22 2.58 9.65
N TYR A 174 17.62 1.39 10.14
CA TYR A 174 16.84 0.17 9.92
C TYR A 174 15.47 0.19 10.61
N VAL A 175 15.35 0.83 11.77
CA VAL A 175 14.06 1.05 12.43
C VAL A 175 13.17 1.95 11.58
N VAL A 176 13.69 3.06 11.04
CA VAL A 176 12.92 3.95 10.17
C VAL A 176 12.51 3.23 8.89
N ILE A 177 13.37 2.41 8.28
CA ILE A 177 13.04 1.56 7.12
C ILE A 177 11.88 0.60 7.45
N ALA A 178 11.92 -0.05 8.61
CA ALA A 178 10.85 -0.95 9.04
C ALA A 178 9.52 -0.20 9.27
N ILE A 179 9.57 1.01 9.84
CA ILE A 179 8.41 1.88 10.01
C ILE A 179 7.83 2.28 8.64
N THR A 180 8.68 2.71 7.70
CA THR A 180 8.27 3.06 6.33
C THR A 180 7.59 1.88 5.62
N HIS A 181 8.13 0.67 5.79
CA HIS A 181 7.50 -0.55 5.26
C HIS A 181 6.14 -0.85 5.92
N GLY A 182 6.01 -0.61 7.24
CA GLY A 182 4.74 -0.71 7.94
C GLY A 182 3.70 0.29 7.42
N ILE A 183 4.12 1.53 7.19
CA ILE A 183 3.28 2.61 6.65
C ILE A 183 2.80 2.25 5.24
N SER A 184 3.68 1.77 4.34
CA SER A 184 3.25 1.41 2.99
C SER A 184 2.23 0.27 2.98
N ARG A 185 2.39 -0.72 3.86
CA ARG A 185 1.43 -1.81 4.00
C ARG A 185 0.10 -1.33 4.56
N LEU A 186 0.13 -0.37 5.48
CA LEU A 186 -1.05 0.27 6.04
C LEU A 186 -1.76 1.16 5.01
N ASP A 187 -1.01 1.86 4.16
CA ASP A 187 -1.54 2.66 3.05
C ASP A 187 -2.33 1.78 2.07
N ALA A 188 -1.71 0.71 1.57
CA ALA A 188 -2.37 -0.24 0.68
C ALA A 188 -3.63 -0.84 1.34
N TYR A 189 -3.57 -1.11 2.64
CA TYR A 189 -4.71 -1.61 3.40
C TYR A 189 -5.85 -0.58 3.49
N LEU A 190 -5.56 0.64 3.94
CA LEU A 190 -6.56 1.70 4.08
C LEU A 190 -7.16 2.08 2.74
N HIS A 191 -6.35 2.09 1.68
CA HIS A 191 -6.81 2.39 0.34
C HIS A 191 -7.74 1.31 -0.21
N ASP A 192 -7.42 0.02 -0.04
CA ASP A 192 -8.34 -1.07 -0.40
C ASP A 192 -9.69 -0.86 0.32
N LEU A 193 -9.68 -0.51 1.61
CA LEU A 193 -10.92 -0.27 2.36
C LEU A 193 -11.66 0.98 1.90
N TYR A 194 -10.95 2.05 1.53
CA TYR A 194 -11.53 3.26 0.98
C TYR A 194 -12.28 2.94 -0.32
N LEU A 195 -11.64 2.25 -1.27
CA LEU A 195 -12.24 1.84 -2.54
C LEU A 195 -13.53 1.04 -2.33
N ILE A 196 -13.48 0.00 -1.49
CA ILE A 196 -14.66 -0.82 -1.17
C ILE A 196 -15.74 0.04 -0.49
N GLY A 197 -15.35 0.99 0.36
CA GLY A 197 -16.28 1.91 1.01
C GLY A 197 -17.01 2.83 0.03
N THR A 198 -16.33 3.32 -1.02
CA THR A 198 -16.97 4.16 -2.03
C THR A 198 -18.02 3.43 -2.86
N LEU A 199 -17.90 2.11 -3.05
CA LEU A 199 -18.89 1.27 -3.76
C LEU A 199 -20.23 1.17 -3.01
N SER A 200 -20.20 1.33 -1.69
CA SER A 200 -21.40 1.30 -0.84
C SER A 200 -22.11 2.64 -0.69
N ARG A 201 -21.48 3.73 -1.18
CA ARG A 201 -22.08 5.07 -1.13
C ARG A 201 -22.96 5.27 -2.36
N PRO A 202 -24.19 5.79 -2.20
CA PRO A 202 -24.98 6.21 -3.34
C PRO A 202 -24.20 7.28 -4.10
N THR A 203 -24.00 7.05 -5.40
CA THR A 203 -23.62 8.10 -6.34
C THR A 203 -24.70 9.17 -6.28
N ILE A 204 -24.35 10.35 -5.76
CA ILE A 204 -25.15 11.57 -5.90
C ILE A 204 -24.98 12.05 -7.35
#